data_AF-A0A940U068-F1
#
_entry.id   AF-A0A940U068-F1
#
_cell.length_a   1.000
_cell.length_b   1.000
_cell.length_c   1.000
_cell.angle_alpha   90.00
_cell.angle_beta   90.00
_cell.angle_gamma   90.00
#
_symmetry.space_group_name_H-M   'P 1'
#
loop_
_entity.id
_entity.type
_entity.pdbx_description
1 polymer ?
#
loop_
_entity_poly.entity_id
_entity_poly.type
_entity_poly.pdbx_seq_one_letter_code
_entity_poly.pdbx_strand_id
1 'polypeptide(L)' 'SPSVSLILDGANAPLKPFIQEMFINTLTGMVATLKGGKGARSIQISVTFPARTKTE' A
#
# COMPACT_ATOMS: atom_id res chain seq x y z
N SER A 1 9.30 9.40 -11.65
CA SER A 1 9.37 9.20 -10.19
C SER A 1 8.32 8.19 -9.76
N PRO A 2 8.59 7.34 -8.76
CA PRO A 2 7.57 6.44 -8.19
C PRO A 2 6.41 7.24 -7.60
N SER A 3 5.20 6.69 -7.64
CA SER A 3 3.98 7.30 -7.10
C SER A 3 3.18 6.27 -6.29
N VAL A 4 2.37 6.76 -5.35
CA VAL A 4 1.50 5.94 -4.50
C VAL A 4 0.10 6.53 -4.49
N SER A 5 -0.90 5.69 -4.68
CA SER A 5 -2.31 6.02 -4.47
C SER A 5 -2.87 5.19 -3.32
N LEU A 6 -3.70 5.80 -2.48
CA LEU A 6 -4.47 5.12 -1.45
C LEU A 6 -5.94 5.14 -1.85
N ILE A 7 -6.58 3.97 -1.84
CA ILE A 7 -8.01 3.82 -2.08
C ILE A 7 -8.62 3.28 -0.78
N LEU A 8 -9.49 4.08 -0.17
CA LEU A 8 -10.25 3.72 1.02
C LEU A 8 -11.70 3.50 0.62
N ASP A 9 -12.21 2.28 0.76
CA ASP A 9 -13.59 1.92 0.42
C ASP A 9 -14.02 2.40 -0.99
N GLY A 10 -13.09 2.30 -1.96
CA GLY A 10 -13.31 2.73 -3.34
C GLY A 10 -13.02 4.23 -3.62
N ALA A 11 -12.77 5.04 -2.60
CA ALA A 11 -12.48 6.47 -2.75
C ALA A 11 -10.98 6.77 -2.68
N ASN A 12 -10.49 7.70 -3.51
CA ASN A 12 -9.10 8.16 -3.45
C ASN A 12 -8.87 8.98 -2.17
N ALA A 13 -7.86 8.61 -1.40
CA ALA A 13 -7.43 9.33 -0.21
C ALA A 13 -6.06 9.98 -0.45
N PRO A 14 -5.94 11.31 -0.32
CA PRO A 14 -4.68 12.00 -0.55
C PRO A 14 -3.65 11.64 0.52
N LEU A 15 -2.43 11.35 0.09
CA LEU A 15 -1.29 11.06 0.96
C LEU A 15 -0.41 12.28 1.13
N LYS A 16 0.06 12.52 2.36
CA LYS A 16 1.14 13.49 2.63
C LYS A 16 2.45 12.98 1.99
N PRO A 17 3.38 13.86 1.58
CA PRO A 17 4.63 13.45 0.95
C PRO A 17 5.43 12.42 1.74
N PHE A 18 5.60 12.62 3.05
CA PHE A 18 6.32 11.66 3.89
C PHE A 18 5.68 10.26 3.92
N ILE A 19 4.34 10.18 3.83
CA ILE A 19 3.63 8.90 3.80
C ILE A 19 3.86 8.21 2.46
N GLN A 20 3.90 8.96 1.36
CA GLN A 20 4.24 8.40 0.04
C GLN A 20 5.64 7.79 0.04
N GLU A 21 6.63 8.52 0.57
CA GLU A 21 8.01 8.03 0.69
C GLU A 21 8.10 6.79 1.58
N MET A 22 7.40 6.78 2.72
CA MET A 22 7.34 5.62 3.60
C MET A 22 6.81 4.38 2.86
N PHE A 23 5.69 4.50 2.14
CA PHE A 23 5.16 3.38 1.35
C PHE A 23 6.14 2.94 0.27
N ILE A 24 6.72 3.85 -0.50
CA ILE A 24 7.67 3.50 -1.56
C ILE A 24 8.84 2.68 -0.98
N ASN A 25 9.47 3.15 0.09
CA ASN A 25 10.63 2.50 0.67
C ASN A 25 10.29 1.14 1.29
N THR A 26 9.21 1.05 2.08
CA THR A 26 8.80 -0.21 2.71
C THR A 26 8.35 -1.24 1.69
N LEU A 27 7.53 -0.85 0.70
CA LEU A 27 6.99 -1.79 -0.28
C LEU A 27 8.06 -2.28 -1.26
N THR A 28 8.96 -1.42 -1.70
CA THR A 28 10.08 -1.83 -2.56
C THR A 28 11.03 -2.76 -1.82
N GLY A 29 11.37 -2.44 -0.56
CA GLY A 29 12.19 -3.32 0.29
C GLY A 29 11.55 -4.69 0.50
N MET A 30 10.26 -4.73 0.83
CA MET A 30 9.51 -5.98 1.01
C MET A 30 9.48 -6.81 -0.29
N VAL A 31 9.10 -6.22 -1.41
CA VAL A 31 9.00 -6.93 -2.70
C VAL A 31 10.35 -7.41 -3.22
N ALA A 32 11.44 -6.68 -2.93
CA ALA A 32 12.80 -7.11 -3.32
C ALA A 32 13.20 -8.46 -2.72
N THR A 33 12.62 -8.84 -1.58
CA THR A 33 12.87 -10.14 -0.93
C THR A 33 12.05 -11.30 -1.52
N LEU A 34 11.03 -11.01 -2.33
CA LEU A 34 10.13 -12.02 -2.88
C LEU A 34 10.66 -12.62 -4.17
N LYS A 35 10.46 -13.94 -4.35
CA LYS A 35 10.79 -14.61 -5.61
C LYS A 35 9.94 -14.01 -6.74
N GLY A 36 10.61 -13.47 -7.76
CA GLY A 36 9.95 -12.80 -8.89
C GLY A 36 9.57 -11.34 -8.66
N GLY A 37 9.91 -10.73 -7.52
CA GLY A 37 9.65 -9.32 -7.24
C GLY A 37 10.59 -8.33 -7.94
N LYS A 38 11.74 -8.82 -8.44
CA LYS A 38 12.70 -7.98 -9.19
C LYS A 38 12.07 -7.48 -10.49
N GLY A 39 12.10 -6.17 -10.70
CA GLY A 39 11.58 -5.52 -11.91
C GLY A 39 10.06 -5.27 -11.89
N ALA A 40 9.40 -5.45 -10.75
CA ALA A 40 7.99 -5.07 -10.60
C ALA A 40 7.81 -3.57 -10.90
N ARG A 41 6.91 -3.25 -11.84
CA ARG A 41 6.58 -1.86 -12.21
C ARG A 41 5.40 -1.31 -11.42
N SER A 42 4.62 -2.18 -10.80
CA SER A 42 3.47 -1.86 -9.97
C SER A 42 3.36 -2.89 -8.85
N ILE A 43 3.03 -2.42 -7.65
CA ILE A 43 2.83 -3.23 -6.45
C ILE A 43 1.43 -2.90 -5.94
N GLN A 44 0.54 -3.90 -5.90
CA GLN A 44 -0.81 -3.75 -5.35
C GLN A 44 -0.89 -4.48 -4.01
N ILE A 45 -1.39 -3.79 -2.99
CA ILE A 45 -1.66 -4.35 -1.66
C ILE A 45 -3.09 -4.03 -1.30
N SER A 46 -3.80 -5.04 -0.82
CA SER A 46 -5.16 -4.91 -0.31
C SER A 46 -5.19 -5.39 1.13
N VAL A 47 -5.66 -4.54 2.03
CA VAL A 47 -5.84 -4.87 3.45
C VAL A 47 -7.33 -4.99 3.71
N THR A 48 -7.76 -6.14 4.19
CA THR A 48 -9.16 -6.39 4.57
C THR A 48 -9.25 -6.42 6.09
N PHE A 49 -10.07 -5.56 6.67
CA PHE A 49 -10.33 -5.57 8.10
C PHE A 49 -11.53 -6.46 8.42
N PRO A 50 -11.52 -7.20 9.54
CA PRO A 50 -12.69 -7.93 9.98
C PRO A 50 -13.85 -6.96 10.27
N ALA A 51 -15.08 -7.42 10.08
CA ALA A 51 -16.27 -6.65 10.43
C ALA A 51 -16.21 -6.25 11.92
N ARG A 52 -16.42 -4.97 12.23
CA ARG A 52 -16.56 -4.54 13.62
C ARG A 52 -17.87 -5.11 14.16
N THR A 53 -17.81 -6.11 15.05
CA THR A 53 -18.93 -6.44 15.93
C THR A 53 -19.18 -5.22 16.80
N LYS A 54 -20.35 -4.59 16.66
CA LYS A 54 -20.83 -3.62 17.64
C LYS A 54 -20.93 -4.36 18.97
N THR A 55 -20.05 -4.06 19.91
CA THR A 55 -20.29 -4.36 21.33
C THR A 55 -21.38 -3.38 21.77
N GLU A 56 -22.55 -3.93 22.13
CA GLU A 56 -23.63 -3.20 22.79
C GLU A 56 -23.21 -2.72 24.20
#